data_AF-A0A0D3IBR8-F1
#
_entry.id   AF-A0A0D3IBR8-F1
#
_cell.length_a   1.000
_cell.length_b   1.000
_cell.length_c   1.000
_cell.angle_alpha   90.00
_cell.angle_beta   90.00
_cell.angle_gamma   90.00
#
_symmetry.space_group_name_H-M   'P 1'
#
loop_
_entity.id
_entity.type
_entity.pdbx_description
1 polymer ?
#
loop_
_entity_poly.entity_id
_entity_poly.type
_entity_poly.pdbx_seq_one_letter_code
_entity_poly.pdbx_strand_id
1 'polypeptide(L)'
;MASTLACGFCGAELTSAEPYSRYDPLHAKHGPAAETYVPPATEARIRSLQQQIGKAHAAGKYDEARLAAAECRELARSLFGPDHPVSASAVNNLALVHRSLGERERATALYREALVLYRRSVGAEHQSTAT
;
A
#
# COMPACT_ATOMS: atom_id res chain seq x y z
N MET A 1 22.62 -54.45 9.85
CA MET A 1 23.11 -54.02 8.52
C MET A 1 22.18 -52.92 8.02
N ALA A 2 22.39 -51.68 8.45
CA ALA A 2 21.59 -50.53 8.03
C ALA A 2 22.28 -49.90 6.81
N SER A 3 21.59 -49.86 5.67
CA SER A 3 22.09 -49.17 4.48
C SER A 3 21.64 -47.71 4.56
N THR A 4 22.60 -46.83 4.82
CA THR A 4 22.45 -45.37 4.77
C THR A 4 22.36 -44.91 3.31
N LEU A 5 21.20 -44.41 2.90
CA LEU A 5 21.07 -43.50 1.77
C LEU A 5 20.68 -42.13 2.32
N ALA A 6 21.70 -41.30 2.52
CA ALA A 6 21.57 -39.90 2.86
C ALA A 6 21.25 -39.11 1.58
N CYS A 7 20.00 -38.65 1.44
CA CYS A 7 19.71 -37.47 0.63
C CYS A 7 19.79 -36.26 1.58
N GLY A 8 20.95 -35.61 1.60
CA GLY A 8 21.28 -34.52 2.50
C GLY A 8 20.73 -33.17 2.06
N PHE A 9 19.41 -33.00 2.07
CA PHE A 9 18.85 -31.64 2.05
C PHE A 9 17.48 -31.60 2.76
N CYS A 10 17.52 -31.12 4.00
CA CYS A 10 16.43 -30.49 4.75
C CYS A 10 15.05 -31.21 4.78
N GLY A 11 14.77 -31.88 5.89
CA GLY A 11 13.41 -32.12 6.34
C GLY A 11 12.75 -30.81 6.76
N ALA A 12 12.07 -30.15 5.82
CA ALA A 12 11.12 -29.09 6.13
C ALA A 12 9.73 -29.59 5.78
N GLU A 13 8.92 -29.80 6.83
CA GLU A 13 7.52 -30.13 6.74
C GLU A 13 6.80 -29.11 5.86
N LEU A 14 6.16 -29.60 4.80
CA LEU A 14 5.16 -28.86 4.03
C LEU A 14 3.93 -28.70 4.94
N THR A 15 3.95 -27.71 5.84
CA THR A 15 2.74 -27.29 6.52
C THR A 15 1.95 -26.40 5.57
N SER A 16 0.85 -26.97 5.10
CA SER A 16 -0.22 -26.30 4.39
C SER A 16 -0.61 -24.96 5.02
N ALA A 17 -0.90 -23.98 4.15
CA ALA A 17 -1.98 -23.00 4.31
C ALA A 17 -2.12 -22.31 5.69
N GLU A 18 -1.54 -21.11 5.80
CA GLU A 18 -2.20 -19.98 6.50
C GLU A 18 -1.98 -18.73 5.62
N PRO A 19 -2.95 -18.35 4.78
CA PRO A 19 -2.91 -17.12 4.01
C PRO A 19 -3.37 -15.98 4.93
N TYR A 20 -2.52 -14.97 5.15
CA TYR A 20 -2.93 -13.73 5.84
C TYR A 20 -3.48 -13.92 7.27
N SER A 21 -2.62 -14.18 8.23
CA SER A 21 -2.90 -13.75 9.60
C SER A 21 -1.58 -13.33 10.22
N ARG A 22 -1.55 -12.09 10.76
CA ARG A 22 -0.43 -11.50 11.53
C ARG A 22 0.59 -10.66 10.75
N TYR A 23 0.13 -9.51 10.21
CA TYR A 23 1.00 -8.33 10.23
C TYR A 23 0.99 -7.79 11.68
N ASP A 24 1.96 -8.18 12.49
CA ASP A 24 2.06 -7.77 13.91
C ASP A 24 2.94 -6.51 14.03
N PRO A 25 2.39 -5.33 14.39
CA PRO A 25 3.13 -4.06 14.37
C PRO A 25 4.25 -3.96 15.41
N LEU A 26 4.45 -4.97 16.26
CA LEU A 26 5.36 -4.93 17.41
C LEU A 26 6.75 -5.54 17.16
N HIS A 27 6.98 -6.25 16.05
CA HIS A 27 8.28 -6.85 15.72
C HIS A 27 9.24 -5.94 14.94
N ALA A 28 8.86 -4.68 14.68
CA ALA A 28 9.72 -3.70 14.01
C ALA A 28 10.70 -3.02 14.98
N LYS A 29 11.42 -3.79 15.79
CA LYS A 29 12.47 -3.28 16.66
C LYS A 29 13.69 -4.19 16.51
N HIS A 30 14.72 -3.62 15.85
CA HIS A 30 16.14 -4.05 15.83
C HIS A 30 16.60 -4.74 14.54
N GLY A 31 16.87 -3.93 13.52
CA GLY A 31 17.76 -4.26 12.40
C GLY A 31 18.47 -2.99 11.92
N PRO A 32 19.80 -2.99 11.73
CA PRO A 32 20.52 -1.83 11.18
C PRO A 32 20.25 -1.74 9.67
N ALA A 33 19.79 -0.57 9.21
CA ALA A 33 19.36 -0.24 7.83
C ALA A 33 17.99 -0.85 7.43
N ALA A 34 16.92 -0.06 7.63
CA ALA A 34 15.56 -0.34 7.18
C ALA A 34 15.40 -0.11 5.65
N GLU A 35 16.18 -0.82 4.84
CA GLU A 35 15.94 -0.97 3.40
C GLU A 35 14.71 -1.88 3.17
N THR A 36 13.54 -1.24 3.07
CA THR A 36 12.64 -1.36 1.92
C THR A 36 12.37 -2.75 1.33
N TYR A 37 12.04 -3.76 2.12
CA TYR A 37 11.32 -4.92 1.58
C TYR A 37 9.81 -4.71 1.70
N VAL A 38 9.23 -4.03 0.71
CA VAL A 38 7.78 -4.08 0.48
C VAL A 38 7.51 -5.38 -0.29
N PRO A 39 6.80 -6.37 0.27
CA PRO A 39 6.57 -7.62 -0.43
C PRO A 39 5.77 -7.36 -1.72
N PRO A 40 6.18 -7.93 -2.88
CA PRO A 40 5.59 -7.61 -4.19
C PRO A 40 4.09 -7.91 -4.27
N ALA A 41 3.60 -8.83 -3.43
CA ALA A 41 2.18 -9.13 -3.31
C ALA A 41 1.36 -7.92 -2.80
N THR A 42 1.94 -7.06 -1.98
CA THR A 42 1.25 -5.89 -1.41
C THR A 42 1.23 -4.70 -2.36
N GLU A 43 2.28 -4.48 -3.16
CA GLU A 43 2.25 -3.51 -4.26
C GLU A 43 1.26 -3.93 -5.37
N ALA A 44 1.21 -5.24 -5.65
CA ALA A 44 0.22 -5.80 -6.58
C ALA A 44 -1.22 -5.57 -6.09
N ARG A 45 -1.45 -5.63 -4.77
CA ARG A 45 -2.77 -5.30 -4.18
C ARG A 45 -3.13 -3.83 -4.39
N ILE A 46 -2.22 -2.90 -4.11
CA ILE A 46 -2.46 -1.46 -4.33
C ILE A 46 -2.73 -1.17 -5.81
N ARG A 47 -1.95 -1.75 -6.72
CA ARG A 47 -2.16 -1.61 -8.18
C ARG A 47 -3.53 -2.14 -8.61
N SER A 48 -3.93 -3.29 -8.06
CA SER A 48 -5.24 -3.89 -8.32
C SER A 48 -6.38 -2.97 -7.83
N LEU A 49 -6.27 -2.44 -6.61
CA LEU A 49 -7.25 -1.49 -6.07
C LEU A 49 -7.34 -0.22 -6.92
N GLN A 50 -6.19 0.34 -7.35
CA GLN A 50 -6.17 1.49 -8.26
C GLN A 50 -6.91 1.22 -9.57
N GLN A 51 -6.70 0.04 -10.16
CA GLN A 51 -7.42 -0.38 -11.37
C GLN A 51 -8.92 -0.53 -11.11
N GLN A 52 -9.31 -1.10 -9.97
CA GLN A 52 -10.71 -1.26 -9.59
C GLN A 52 -11.40 0.08 -9.38
N ILE A 53 -10.75 1.03 -8.69
CA ILE A 53 -11.26 2.39 -8.49
C ILE A 53 -11.55 3.06 -9.83
N GLY A 54 -10.59 3.01 -10.77
CA GLY A 54 -10.78 3.61 -12.10
C GLY A 54 -11.93 2.97 -12.88
N LYS A 55 -12.04 1.63 -12.84
CA LYS A 55 -13.15 0.90 -13.48
C LYS A 55 -14.51 1.22 -12.85
N ALA A 56 -14.59 1.23 -11.52
CA ALA A 56 -15.82 1.53 -10.79
C ALA A 56 -16.25 3.00 -11.01
N HIS A 57 -15.29 3.92 -11.03
CA HIS A 57 -15.52 5.33 -11.35
C HIS A 57 -16.07 5.52 -12.76
N ALA A 58 -15.46 4.87 -13.76
CA ALA A 58 -15.95 4.90 -15.14
C ALA A 58 -17.35 4.27 -15.30
N ALA A 59 -17.68 3.26 -14.49
CA ALA A 59 -18.99 2.63 -14.45
C ALA A 59 -20.05 3.44 -13.67
N GLY A 60 -19.70 4.59 -13.09
CA GLY A 60 -20.59 5.40 -12.25
C GLY A 60 -20.87 4.81 -10.86
N LYS A 61 -20.15 3.74 -10.47
CA LYS A 61 -20.31 3.04 -9.20
C LYS A 61 -19.45 3.68 -8.11
N TYR A 62 -19.79 4.91 -7.74
CA TYR A 62 -18.95 5.71 -6.88
C TYR A 62 -18.84 5.19 -5.43
N ASP A 63 -19.86 4.49 -4.91
CA ASP A 63 -19.79 3.86 -3.59
C ASP A 63 -18.77 2.71 -3.53
N GLU A 64 -18.75 1.85 -4.55
CA GLU A 64 -17.73 0.79 -4.69
C GLU A 64 -16.33 1.41 -4.80
N ALA A 65 -16.20 2.46 -5.64
CA ALA A 65 -14.95 3.19 -5.81
C ALA A 65 -14.46 3.83 -4.50
N ARG A 66 -15.39 4.30 -3.65
CA ARG A 66 -15.06 4.95 -2.37
C ARG A 66 -14.47 3.95 -1.39
N LEU A 67 -15.06 2.75 -1.30
CA LEU A 67 -14.56 1.67 -0.44
C LEU A 67 -13.17 1.22 -0.89
N ALA A 68 -12.98 0.98 -2.19
CA ALA A 68 -11.69 0.59 -2.74
C ALA A 68 -10.63 1.69 -2.57
N ALA A 69 -10.99 2.96 -2.72
CA ALA A 69 -10.10 4.09 -2.49
C ALA A 69 -9.70 4.26 -1.02
N ALA A 70 -10.62 4.01 -0.08
CA ALA A 70 -10.32 4.01 1.35
C ALA A 70 -9.35 2.87 1.73
N GLU A 71 -9.58 1.65 1.22
CA GLU A 71 -8.64 0.53 1.42
C GLU A 71 -7.26 0.84 0.83
N CYS A 72 -7.22 1.39 -0.39
CA CYS A 72 -5.98 1.77 -1.05
C CYS A 72 -5.19 2.83 -0.25
N ARG A 73 -5.88 3.80 0.38
CA ARG A 73 -5.28 4.84 1.21
C ARG A 73 -4.59 4.25 2.44
N GLU A 74 -5.28 3.37 3.16
CA GLU A 74 -4.75 2.78 4.39
C GLU A 74 -3.56 1.86 4.07
N LEU A 75 -3.66 1.03 3.04
CA LEU A 75 -2.56 0.17 2.60
C LEU A 75 -1.35 0.97 2.12
N ALA A 76 -1.56 2.03 1.33
CA ALA A 76 -0.46 2.87 0.86
C ALA A 76 0.26 3.53 2.03
N ARG A 77 -0.49 4.03 3.01
CA ARG A 77 0.06 4.66 4.22
C ARG A 77 0.83 3.66 5.09
N SER A 78 0.34 2.43 5.26
CA SER A 78 1.01 1.43 6.08
C SER A 78 2.30 0.90 5.46
N LEU A 79 2.34 0.77 4.13
CA LEU A 79 3.47 0.17 3.42
C LEU A 79 4.56 1.18 3.07
N PHE A 80 4.16 2.34 2.56
CA PHE A 80 5.11 3.34 2.07
C PHE A 80 5.28 4.53 3.03
N GLY A 81 4.43 4.64 4.04
CA GLY A 81 4.39 5.79 4.92
C GLY A 81 3.59 6.97 4.34
N PRO A 82 3.38 8.03 5.14
CA PRO A 82 2.57 9.18 4.75
C PRO A 82 3.22 10.03 3.64
N ASP A 83 4.54 10.10 3.62
CA ASP A 83 5.30 11.00 2.74
C ASP A 83 5.70 10.36 1.40
N HIS A 84 5.06 9.25 1.01
CA HIS A 84 5.33 8.58 -0.26
C HIS A 84 4.37 9.02 -1.38
N PRO A 85 4.82 9.15 -2.64
CA PRO A 85 3.96 9.55 -3.77
C PRO A 85 2.76 8.62 -3.98
N VAL A 86 2.87 7.33 -3.67
CA VAL A 86 1.75 6.38 -3.76
C VAL A 86 0.67 6.69 -2.72
N SER A 87 1.05 7.11 -1.51
CA SER A 87 0.11 7.52 -0.46
C SER A 87 -0.62 8.81 -0.85
N ALA A 88 0.09 9.79 -1.40
CA ALA A 88 -0.52 11.01 -1.94
C ALA A 88 -1.51 10.70 -3.08
N SER A 89 -1.14 9.77 -3.98
CA SER A 89 -2.00 9.34 -5.09
C SER A 89 -3.27 8.63 -4.62
N ALA A 90 -3.18 7.79 -3.57
CA ALA A 90 -4.33 7.12 -2.99
C ALA A 90 -5.33 8.12 -2.38
N VAL A 91 -4.86 9.14 -1.65
CA VAL A 91 -5.71 10.21 -1.10
C VAL A 91 -6.35 11.03 -2.23
N ASN A 92 -5.62 11.32 -3.29
CA ASN A 92 -6.17 12.03 -4.46
C ASN A 92 -7.28 11.24 -5.16
N ASN A 93 -7.13 9.92 -5.29
CA ASN A 93 -8.17 9.06 -5.86
C ASN A 93 -9.44 9.05 -5.00
N LEU A 94 -9.29 9.02 -3.67
CA LEU A 94 -10.43 9.15 -2.75
C LEU A 94 -11.13 10.51 -2.93
N ALA A 95 -10.38 11.60 -3.07
CA ALA A 95 -10.92 12.93 -3.34
C ALA A 95 -11.72 12.99 -4.65
N LEU A 96 -11.21 12.37 -5.72
CA LEU A 96 -11.91 12.27 -7.01
C LEU A 96 -13.25 11.55 -6.88
N VAL A 97 -13.30 10.46 -6.13
CA VAL A 97 -14.55 9.71 -5.91
C VAL A 97 -15.56 10.55 -5.12
N HIS A 98 -15.14 11.23 -4.04
CA HIS A 98 -16.02 12.11 -3.28
C HIS A 98 -16.55 13.28 -4.12
N ARG A 99 -15.74 13.82 -5.03
CA ARG A 99 -16.18 14.85 -5.98
C ARG A 99 -17.30 14.33 -6.88
N SER A 100 -17.18 13.09 -7.36
CA SER A 100 -18.22 12.46 -8.18
C SER A 100 -19.49 12.11 -7.41
N LEU A 101 -19.40 11.87 -6.10
CA LEU A 101 -20.56 11.72 -5.20
C LEU A 101 -21.26 13.05 -4.87
N GLY A 102 -20.72 14.19 -5.31
CA GLY A 102 -21.26 15.52 -5.00
C GLY A 102 -20.80 16.07 -3.65
N GLU A 103 -19.97 15.35 -2.90
CA GLU A 103 -19.45 15.75 -1.58
C GLU A 103 -18.25 16.70 -1.73
N ARG A 104 -18.50 17.90 -2.26
CA ARG A 104 -17.46 18.88 -2.63
C ARG A 104 -16.59 19.31 -1.46
N GLU A 105 -17.15 19.51 -0.27
CA GLU A 105 -16.39 19.94 0.90
C GLU A 105 -15.37 18.86 1.32
N ARG A 106 -15.81 17.60 1.34
CA ARG A 106 -14.94 16.45 1.66
C ARG A 106 -13.86 16.26 0.60
N ALA A 107 -14.23 16.32 -0.67
CA ALA A 107 -13.27 16.25 -1.77
C ALA A 107 -12.21 17.34 -1.67
N THR A 108 -12.60 18.58 -1.35
CA THR A 108 -11.68 19.71 -1.20
C THR A 108 -10.71 19.50 -0.04
N ALA A 109 -11.20 18.99 1.10
CA ALA A 109 -10.35 18.66 2.24
C ALA A 109 -9.31 17.57 1.88
N LEU A 110 -9.75 16.52 1.18
CA LEU A 110 -8.87 15.44 0.73
C LEU A 110 -7.85 15.89 -0.33
N TYR A 111 -8.23 16.76 -1.26
CA TYR A 111 -7.27 17.34 -2.22
C TYR A 111 -6.20 18.17 -1.52
N ARG A 112 -6.57 18.93 -0.49
CA ARG A 112 -5.61 19.69 0.32
C ARG A 112 -4.66 18.74 1.07
N GLU A 113 -5.19 17.66 1.64
CA GLU A 113 -4.37 16.61 2.27
C GLU A 113 -3.38 16.01 1.26
N ALA A 114 -3.86 15.56 0.09
CA ALA A 114 -3.02 15.00 -0.96
C ALA A 114 -1.92 15.97 -1.43
N LEU A 115 -2.22 17.27 -1.55
CA LEU A 115 -1.24 18.29 -1.90
C LEU A 115 -0.15 18.45 -0.83
N VAL A 116 -0.51 18.39 0.46
CA VAL A 116 0.45 18.46 1.56
C VAL A 116 1.36 17.23 1.53
N LEU A 117 0.79 16.03 1.36
CA LEU A 117 1.57 14.79 1.25
C LEU A 117 2.49 14.80 0.03
N TYR A 118 1.99 15.26 -1.12
CA TYR A 118 2.79 15.38 -2.34
C TYR A 118 3.94 16.38 -2.20
N ARG A 119 3.71 17.51 -1.54
CA ARG A 119 4.78 18.48 -1.25
C ARG A 119 5.85 17.90 -0.33
N ARG A 120 5.46 17.10 0.66
CA ARG A 120 6.41 16.40 1.54
C ARG A 120 7.19 15.32 0.80
N SER A 121 6.53 14.53 -0.03
CA SER A 121 7.19 13.50 -0.83
C SER A 121 8.23 14.09 -1.79
N VAL A 122 7.86 15.18 -2.47
CA VAL A 122 8.76 15.89 -3.39
C VAL A 122 9.86 16.64 -2.63
N GLY A 123 9.56 17.21 -1.45
CA GLY A 123 10.56 17.89 -0.61
C GLY A 123 11.61 16.96 -0.01
N ALA A 124 11.22 15.74 0.39
CA ALA A 124 12.14 14.71 0.88
C ALA A 124 13.07 14.19 -0.23
N GLU A 125 12.55 14.02 -1.46
CA GLU A 125 13.34 13.65 -2.64
C GLU A 125 14.25 14.80 -3.12
N HIS A 126 13.82 16.06 -3.02
CA HIS A 126 14.61 17.23 -3.46
C HIS A 126 15.69 17.71 -2.47
N GLN A 127 15.64 17.35 -1.18
CA GLN A 127 16.76 17.64 -0.26
C GLN A 127 18.06 16.92 -0.65
N SER A 128 17.97 15.84 -1.44
CA SER A 128 19.12 15.13 -1.99
C SER A 128 19.75 15.82 -3.22
N THR A 129 19.15 16.91 -3.74
CA THR A 129 19.63 17.62 -4.94
C THR A 129 20.20 19.02 -4.63
N ALA A 130 20.32 19.37 -3.35
CA ALA A 130 20.83 20.67 -2.89
C ALA A 130 22.28 20.61 -2.36
N THR A 131 23.14 19.81 -2.99
CA THR A 131 24.61 19.85 -2.82
C THR A 131 25.27 20.64 -3.93
#